data_AF-A0A6A7B651-F1
#
_entry.id   AF-A0A6A7B651-F1
#
_cell.length_a   1.000
_cell.length_b   1.000
_cell.length_c   1.000
_cell.angle_alpha   90.00
_cell.angle_beta   90.00
_cell.angle_gamma   90.00
#
_symmetry.space_group_name_H-M   'P 1'
#
loop_
_entity.id
_entity.type
_entity.pdbx_description
1 polymer ?
#
loop_
_entity_poly.entity_id
_entity_poly.type
_entity_poly.pdbx_seq_one_letter_code
_entity_poly.pdbx_strand_id
1 'polypeptide(L)'
;MESQPNNDSDYKEHPNTAISLRNQEASPLLRLPVELRNSVYELVFGGHSINLTRNNPPRWLSSKPSQPPFRTSALSLLFTCRQLHAESRLLPFALNPVFCDHGLNEDLISESCRLTPDQLDSISTAQVRSSSFMMVVSVGERRLITPFRDHIRDVVSRFKVRKLSLVWGDPALYSEAQDVKETVLQLVIEFLQWLGKTDLVVENS
;
A
#
# COMPACT_ATOMS: atom_id res chain seq x y z
N MET A 1 19.22 -62.47 24.49
CA MET A 1 19.54 -61.18 23.85
C MET A 1 18.22 -60.50 23.54
N GLU A 2 17.66 -59.81 24.52
CA GLU A 2 16.47 -58.97 24.34
C GLU A 2 16.94 -57.56 24.01
N SER A 3 16.66 -57.14 22.77
CA SER A 3 16.82 -55.77 22.30
C SER A 3 15.72 -54.91 22.94
N GLN A 4 16.10 -53.98 23.82
CA GLN A 4 15.22 -52.95 24.31
C GLN A 4 14.78 -52.01 23.17
N PRO A 5 13.52 -51.52 23.16
CA PRO A 5 13.09 -50.52 22.20
C PRO A 5 13.70 -49.16 22.54
N ASN A 6 14.36 -48.55 21.56
CA ASN A 6 14.86 -47.17 21.62
C ASN A 6 13.73 -46.22 22.01
N ASN A 7 13.90 -45.58 23.16
CA ASN A 7 13.04 -44.53 23.66
C ASN A 7 13.44 -43.19 23.01
N ASP A 8 13.18 -43.05 21.70
CA ASP A 8 13.35 -41.81 20.94
C ASP A 8 12.15 -40.87 21.17
N SER A 9 11.98 -40.41 22.42
CA SER A 9 10.97 -39.41 22.77
C SER A 9 11.54 -38.22 23.56
N ASP A 10 12.78 -37.82 23.27
CA ASP A 10 13.31 -36.50 23.67
C ASP A 10 13.08 -35.48 22.53
N TYR A 11 11.84 -35.39 22.03
CA TYR A 11 11.40 -34.19 21.31
C TYR A 11 11.27 -33.08 22.33
N LYS A 12 12.38 -32.38 22.60
CA LYS A 12 12.36 -31.15 23.38
C LYS A 12 11.37 -30.20 22.73
N GLU A 13 10.18 -30.08 23.32
CA GLU A 13 9.17 -29.11 22.92
C GLU A 13 9.86 -27.76 22.76
N HIS A 14 9.97 -27.30 21.52
CA HIS A 14 10.57 -26.01 21.27
C HIS A 14 9.71 -24.96 21.98
N PRO A 15 10.30 -24.02 22.73
CA PRO A 15 9.56 -23.01 23.50
C PRO A 15 8.59 -22.19 22.64
N ASN A 16 8.84 -22.13 21.32
CA ASN A 16 7.97 -21.49 20.34
C ASN A 16 6.61 -22.20 20.17
N THR A 17 6.56 -23.52 20.35
CA THR A 17 5.33 -24.32 20.21
C THR A 17 4.40 -24.08 21.39
N ALA A 18 4.93 -24.10 22.62
CA ALA A 18 4.16 -23.81 23.83
C ALA A 18 3.56 -22.39 23.83
N ILE A 19 4.32 -21.38 23.36
CA ILE A 19 3.82 -20.00 23.21
C ILE A 19 2.71 -19.95 22.15
N SER A 20 2.86 -20.66 21.04
CA SER A 20 1.86 -20.66 19.95
C SER A 20 0.55 -21.31 20.40
N LEU A 21 0.61 -22.44 21.10
CA LEU A 21 -0.56 -23.12 21.67
C LEU A 21 -1.28 -22.23 22.69
N ARG A 22 -0.54 -21.65 23.64
CA ARG A 22 -1.10 -20.70 24.62
C ARG A 22 -1.77 -19.51 23.93
N ASN A 23 -1.19 -18.98 22.86
CA ASN A 23 -1.79 -17.87 22.12
C ASN A 23 -3.10 -18.28 21.44
N GLN A 24 -3.21 -19.50 20.90
CA GLN A 24 -4.47 -19.98 20.30
C GLN A 24 -5.59 -20.09 21.34
N GLU A 25 -5.28 -20.55 22.55
CA GLU A 25 -6.27 -20.71 23.62
C GLU A 25 -6.62 -19.37 24.29
N ALA A 26 -5.61 -18.55 24.58
CA ALA A 26 -5.77 -17.34 25.39
C ALA A 26 -6.12 -16.09 24.58
N SER A 27 -5.73 -16.00 23.31
CA SER A 27 -5.98 -14.80 22.49
C SER A 27 -7.44 -14.74 22.04
N PRO A 28 -8.21 -13.71 22.44
CA PRO A 28 -9.58 -13.54 21.96
C PRO A 28 -9.62 -13.42 20.44
N LEU A 29 -8.62 -12.80 19.82
CA LEU A 29 -8.54 -12.61 18.37
C LEU A 29 -8.30 -13.93 17.63
N LEU A 30 -7.40 -14.80 18.12
CA LEU A 30 -7.09 -16.07 17.45
C LEU A 30 -8.20 -17.12 17.59
N ARG A 31 -9.09 -16.97 18.58
CA ARG A 31 -10.30 -17.78 18.73
C ARG A 31 -11.44 -17.38 17.80
N LEU A 32 -11.35 -16.22 17.15
CA LEU A 32 -12.35 -15.82 16.17
C LEU A 32 -12.23 -16.67 14.89
N PRO A 33 -13.34 -16.98 14.22
CA PRO A 33 -13.32 -17.47 12.84
C PRO A 33 -12.49 -16.54 11.93
N VAL A 34 -11.90 -17.12 10.87
CA VAL A 34 -10.99 -16.40 9.97
C VAL A 34 -11.66 -15.19 9.31
N GLU A 35 -12.95 -15.27 9.02
CA GLU A 35 -13.74 -14.20 8.41
C GLU A 35 -13.77 -12.97 9.33
N LEU A 36 -13.99 -13.17 10.63
CA LEU A 36 -13.99 -12.08 11.60
C LEU A 36 -12.59 -11.53 11.84
N ARG A 37 -11.55 -12.37 11.81
CA ARG A 37 -10.16 -11.89 11.86
C ARG A 37 -9.85 -11.00 10.66
N ASN A 38 -10.26 -11.39 9.46
CA ASN A 38 -10.09 -10.59 8.26
C ASN A 38 -10.80 -9.24 8.37
N SER A 39 -12.03 -9.19 8.88
CA SER A 39 -12.72 -7.91 9.12
C SER A 39 -11.97 -7.03 10.13
N VAL A 40 -11.41 -7.60 11.20
CA VAL A 40 -10.55 -6.85 12.14
C VAL A 40 -9.30 -6.33 11.44
N TYR A 41 -8.65 -7.16 10.61
CA TYR A 41 -7.48 -6.73 9.85
C TYR A 41 -7.79 -5.60 8.88
N GLU A 42 -8.92 -5.66 8.18
CA GLU A 42 -9.36 -4.58 7.28
C GLU A 42 -9.57 -3.27 8.02
N LEU A 43 -10.20 -3.32 9.20
CA LEU A 43 -10.41 -2.14 10.04
C LEU A 43 -9.12 -1.57 10.64
N VAL A 44 -8.16 -2.42 10.98
CA VAL A 44 -6.88 -2.02 11.60
C VAL A 44 -5.88 -1.54 10.57
N PHE A 45 -5.80 -2.23 9.43
CA PHE A 45 -4.77 -1.98 8.41
C PHE A 45 -5.27 -1.13 7.26
N GLY A 46 -6.57 -1.08 6.94
CA GLY A 46 -7.11 -0.34 5.79
C GLY A 46 -7.49 1.11 6.11
N GLY A 47 -7.80 1.88 5.05
CA GLY A 47 -8.27 3.27 5.18
C GLY A 47 -7.17 4.30 5.40
N HIS A 48 -5.95 3.99 4.96
CA HIS A 48 -4.77 4.82 5.04
C HIS A 48 -4.14 5.01 3.66
N SER A 49 -3.18 5.93 3.53
CA SER A 49 -2.33 6.06 2.35
C SER A 49 -0.86 5.90 2.74
N ILE A 50 -0.10 5.15 1.96
CA ILE A 50 1.33 4.91 2.21
C ILE A 50 2.13 5.94 1.44
N ASN A 51 2.66 6.95 2.12
CA ASN A 51 3.52 7.93 1.47
C ASN A 51 4.94 7.37 1.31
N LEU A 52 5.35 7.22 0.05
CA LEU A 52 6.68 6.83 -0.35
C LEU A 52 7.48 8.09 -0.69
N THR A 53 8.04 8.75 0.32
CA THR A 53 8.90 9.93 0.12
C THR A 53 10.38 9.54 0.02
N ARG A 54 11.14 10.32 -0.77
CA ARG A 54 12.61 10.26 -0.81
C ARG A 54 13.21 10.25 0.61
N ASN A 55 14.13 9.32 0.86
CA ASN A 55 14.96 9.23 2.07
C ASN A 55 14.24 8.97 3.41
N ASN A 56 12.96 8.58 3.41
CA ASN A 56 12.27 8.19 4.64
C ASN A 56 11.66 6.80 4.53
N PRO A 57 11.55 6.06 5.66
CA PRO A 57 10.73 4.85 5.68
C PRO A 57 9.28 5.20 5.27
N PRO A 58 8.53 4.22 4.72
CA PRO A 58 7.13 4.41 4.36
C PRO A 58 6.36 5.07 5.50
N ARG A 59 5.74 6.23 5.22
CA ARG A 59 4.94 6.97 6.19
C ARG A 59 3.47 6.66 5.96
N TRP A 60 2.82 6.12 6.97
CA TRP A 60 1.38 5.86 6.95
C TRP A 60 0.65 7.17 7.23
N LEU A 61 -0.02 7.69 6.22
CA LEU A 61 -0.87 8.87 6.33
C LEU A 61 -2.30 8.43 6.62
N SER A 62 -2.93 9.08 7.59
CA SER A 62 -4.37 8.94 7.78
C SER A 62 -5.08 9.62 6.62
N SER A 63 -5.98 8.89 5.94
CA SER A 63 -6.85 9.46 4.91
C SER A 63 -7.96 10.34 5.51
N LYS A 64 -8.15 10.30 6.84
CA LYS A 64 -9.16 11.07 7.56
C LYS A 64 -8.50 12.24 8.30
N PRO A 65 -8.84 13.51 7.97
CA PRO A 65 -8.24 14.69 8.60
C PRO A 65 -8.58 14.81 10.10
N SER A 66 -9.66 14.16 10.55
CA SER A 66 -10.04 14.13 11.96
C SER A 66 -9.32 13.07 12.78
N GLN A 67 -8.54 12.19 12.15
CA GLN A 67 -7.80 11.15 12.86
C GLN A 67 -6.33 11.58 12.99
N PRO A 68 -5.74 11.48 14.20
CA PRO A 68 -4.35 11.82 14.41
C PRO A 68 -3.46 10.99 13.46
N PRO A 69 -2.32 11.53 12.99
CA PRO A 69 -1.40 10.81 12.13
C PRO A 69 -1.06 9.46 12.77
N PHE A 70 -1.05 8.43 11.93
CA PHE A 70 -0.87 7.02 12.26
C PHE A 70 0.19 6.87 13.35
N ARG A 71 -0.24 6.62 14.60
CA ARG A 71 0.70 6.16 15.61
C ARG A 71 1.10 4.75 15.21
N THR A 72 2.33 4.39 15.51
CA THR A 72 2.97 3.07 15.33
C THR A 72 2.15 1.86 15.83
N SER A 73 0.97 2.07 16.43
CA SER A 73 0.05 1.06 16.95
C SER A 73 -0.63 0.21 15.88
N ALA A 74 -0.92 0.70 14.67
CA ALA A 74 -1.64 -0.13 13.71
C ALA A 74 -0.77 -1.28 13.15
N LEU A 75 0.55 -1.06 12.98
CA LEU A 75 1.48 -2.15 12.67
C LEU A 75 1.84 -3.00 13.90
N SER A 76 1.51 -2.58 15.12
CA SER A 76 1.89 -3.35 16.32
C SER A 76 1.29 -4.75 16.32
N LEU A 77 0.14 -4.93 15.68
CA LEU A 77 -0.51 -6.24 15.52
C LEU A 77 0.41 -7.25 14.80
N LEU A 78 1.20 -6.79 13.83
CA LEU A 78 2.17 -7.63 13.10
C LEU A 78 3.28 -8.18 14.01
N PHE A 79 3.56 -7.52 15.13
CA PHE A 79 4.65 -7.89 16.04
C PHE A 79 4.18 -8.69 17.26
N THR A 80 2.88 -9.01 17.37
CA THR A 80 2.32 -9.70 18.55
C THR A 80 2.61 -11.20 18.55
N CYS A 81 2.33 -11.92 17.46
CA CYS A 81 2.63 -13.34 17.34
C CYS A 81 2.84 -13.75 15.87
N ARG A 82 3.48 -14.91 15.67
CA ARG A 82 3.82 -15.43 14.34
C ARG A 82 2.60 -15.71 13.46
N GLN A 83 1.49 -16.16 14.06
CA GLN A 83 0.26 -16.45 13.31
C GLN A 83 -0.34 -15.17 12.74
N LEU A 84 -0.54 -14.15 13.57
CA LEU A 84 -1.08 -12.85 13.10
C LEU A 84 -0.16 -12.22 12.06
N HIS A 85 1.16 -12.28 12.28
CA HIS A 85 2.14 -11.84 11.28
C HIS A 85 1.98 -12.58 9.94
N ALA A 86 1.91 -13.91 9.97
CA ALA A 86 1.77 -14.72 8.75
C ALA A 86 0.48 -14.41 8.00
N GLU A 87 -0.63 -14.22 8.71
CA GLU A 87 -1.94 -13.90 8.13
C GLU A 87 -1.99 -12.48 7.53
N SER A 88 -1.31 -11.50 8.13
CA SER A 88 -1.60 -10.09 7.86
C SER A 88 -0.43 -9.22 7.36
N ARG A 89 0.81 -9.72 7.29
CA ARG A 89 2.00 -8.91 6.93
C ARG A 89 1.91 -8.15 5.60
N LEU A 90 1.08 -8.59 4.66
CA LEU A 90 0.89 -7.94 3.35
C LEU A 90 -0.34 -7.03 3.30
N LEU A 91 -1.28 -7.17 4.22
CA LEU A 91 -2.53 -6.40 4.23
C LEU A 91 -2.32 -4.89 4.30
N PRO A 92 -1.34 -4.35 5.05
CA PRO A 92 -1.07 -2.91 5.01
C PRO A 92 -0.78 -2.40 3.59
N PHE A 93 -0.19 -3.20 2.72
CA PHE A 93 0.14 -2.80 1.34
C PHE A 93 -0.99 -3.13 0.35
N ALA A 94 -1.69 -4.24 0.59
CA ALA A 94 -2.82 -4.66 -0.25
C ALA A 94 -4.04 -3.75 -0.10
N LEU A 95 -4.30 -3.24 1.10
CA LEU A 95 -5.51 -2.48 1.43
C LEU A 95 -5.37 -0.97 1.30
N ASN A 96 -4.14 -0.45 1.10
CA ASN A 96 -3.90 0.99 1.09
C ASN A 96 -3.23 1.45 -0.19
N PRO A 97 -3.68 2.57 -0.78
CA PRO A 97 -2.98 3.19 -1.89
C PRO A 97 -1.57 3.64 -1.49
N VAL A 98 -0.62 3.44 -2.38
CA VAL A 98 0.67 4.14 -2.30
C VAL A 98 0.53 5.55 -2.82
N PHE A 99 0.89 6.54 -2.03
CA PHE A 99 0.95 7.93 -2.43
C PHE A 99 2.36 8.26 -2.91
N CYS A 100 2.47 8.57 -4.19
CA CYS A 100 3.72 8.92 -4.84
C CYS A 100 3.73 10.44 -5.10
N ASP A 101 4.34 11.19 -4.17
CA ASP A 101 4.61 12.61 -4.37
C ASP A 101 5.75 12.80 -5.38
N HIS A 102 5.82 13.97 -6.01
CA HIS A 102 6.68 14.27 -7.15
C HIS A 102 8.11 13.71 -7.07
N GLY A 103 8.59 13.11 -8.17
CA GLY A 103 10.02 12.83 -8.37
C GLY A 103 10.49 11.46 -7.89
N LEU A 104 9.81 10.40 -8.32
CA LEU A 104 10.33 9.04 -8.26
C LEU A 104 11.50 8.88 -9.25
N ASN A 105 12.65 9.49 -8.99
CA ASN A 105 13.86 9.19 -9.78
C ASN A 105 14.12 7.67 -9.77
N GLU A 106 14.59 7.17 -10.91
CA GLU A 106 14.63 5.73 -11.21
C GLU A 106 15.34 4.90 -10.13
N ASP A 107 16.33 5.48 -9.45
CA ASP A 107 17.22 4.74 -8.55
C ASP A 107 16.77 4.70 -7.08
N LEU A 108 15.74 5.44 -6.67
CA LEU A 108 15.55 5.73 -5.23
C LEU A 108 14.44 4.94 -4.53
N ILE A 109 13.44 4.37 -5.22
CA ILE A 109 12.44 3.54 -4.52
C ILE A 109 13.04 2.19 -4.09
N SER A 110 13.89 1.58 -4.92
CA SER A 110 14.55 0.31 -4.62
C SER A 110 15.47 0.39 -3.41
N GLU A 111 16.15 1.53 -3.21
CA GLU A 111 17.04 1.74 -2.06
C GLU A 111 16.36 2.40 -0.85
N SER A 112 15.38 3.29 -1.06
CA SER A 112 14.76 4.08 0.01
C SER A 112 13.54 3.41 0.65
N CYS A 113 12.76 2.68 -0.14
CA CYS A 113 11.61 1.94 0.37
C CYS A 113 12.07 0.52 0.64
N ARG A 114 12.43 0.21 1.89
CA ARG A 114 12.82 -1.14 2.38
C ARG A 114 11.69 -2.18 2.28
N LEU A 115 10.93 -2.17 1.20
CA LEU A 115 9.83 -3.08 0.95
C LEU A 115 10.37 -4.36 0.36
N THR A 116 9.87 -5.49 0.86
CA THR A 116 10.19 -6.79 0.27
C THR A 116 9.48 -6.95 -1.08
N PRO A 117 9.94 -7.86 -1.95
CA PRO A 117 9.24 -8.17 -3.20
C PRO A 117 7.76 -8.51 -3.00
N ASP A 118 7.42 -9.31 -1.99
CA ASP A 118 6.03 -9.62 -1.65
C ASP A 118 5.19 -8.38 -1.31
N GLN A 119 5.78 -7.42 -0.58
CA GLN A 119 5.09 -6.19 -0.21
C GLN A 119 4.84 -5.34 -1.45
N LEU A 120 5.83 -5.21 -2.33
CA LEU A 120 5.66 -4.51 -3.62
C LEU A 120 4.59 -5.17 -4.49
N ASP A 121 4.59 -6.49 -4.57
CA ASP A 121 3.63 -7.26 -5.37
C ASP A 121 2.20 -7.18 -4.83
N SER A 122 2.04 -6.95 -3.53
CA SER A 122 0.73 -6.75 -2.91
C SER A 122 0.11 -5.37 -3.19
N ILE A 123 0.90 -4.39 -3.62
CA ILE A 123 0.41 -3.03 -3.92
C ILE A 123 -0.40 -3.06 -5.21
N SER A 124 -1.70 -2.82 -5.09
CA SER A 124 -2.65 -2.85 -6.20
C SER A 124 -3.21 -1.47 -6.55
N THR A 125 -3.08 -0.49 -5.66
CA THR A 125 -3.64 0.84 -5.83
C THR A 125 -2.55 1.89 -5.62
N ALA A 126 -2.50 2.87 -6.52
CA ALA A 126 -1.59 4.01 -6.42
C ALA A 126 -2.37 5.33 -6.48
N GLN A 127 -1.86 6.33 -5.78
CA GLN A 127 -2.34 7.70 -5.76
C GLN A 127 -1.23 8.62 -6.25
N VAL A 128 -1.56 9.46 -7.23
CA VAL A 128 -0.65 10.46 -7.78
C VAL A 128 -1.26 11.83 -7.58
N ARG A 129 -0.48 12.76 -7.03
CA ARG A 129 -0.92 14.15 -6.91
C ARG A 129 -0.99 14.78 -8.29
N SER A 130 -2.20 15.21 -8.67
CA SER A 130 -2.45 16.07 -9.81
C SER A 130 -2.59 17.49 -9.27
N SER A 131 -1.53 18.30 -9.41
CA SER A 131 -1.60 19.72 -9.09
C SER A 131 -1.71 20.53 -10.38
N SER A 132 -2.47 21.61 -10.35
CA SER A 132 -2.57 22.60 -11.43
C SER A 132 -1.19 23.05 -11.99
N PHE A 133 -0.14 23.08 -11.16
CA PHE A 133 1.23 23.45 -11.58
C PHE A 133 1.94 22.38 -12.43
N MET A 134 1.48 21.13 -12.37
CA MET A 134 1.97 20.03 -13.22
C MET A 134 1.27 20.02 -14.57
N MET A 135 0.51 21.07 -14.89
CA MET A 135 -0.05 21.29 -16.20
C MET A 135 0.35 22.68 -16.66
N VAL A 136 1.12 22.75 -17.74
CA VAL A 136 0.94 23.89 -18.63
C VAL A 136 -0.25 23.51 -19.49
N VAL A 137 -1.47 23.86 -19.06
CA VAL A 137 -2.55 24.13 -20.03
C VAL A 137 -2.11 25.42 -20.74
N SER A 138 -1.10 25.28 -21.60
CA SER A 138 -0.63 26.34 -22.46
C SER A 138 -1.77 26.58 -23.41
N VAL A 139 -2.61 27.57 -23.11
CA VAL A 139 -3.51 28.29 -24.02
C VAL A 139 -3.61 27.59 -25.38
N GLY A 140 -4.43 26.54 -25.48
CA GLY A 140 -4.71 25.81 -26.73
C GLY A 140 -4.20 24.37 -26.85
N GLU A 141 -3.14 23.93 -26.16
CA GLU A 141 -2.65 22.54 -26.25
C GLU A 141 -3.01 21.69 -25.01
N ARG A 142 -3.88 20.70 -25.20
CA ARG A 142 -4.27 19.72 -24.18
C ARG A 142 -3.23 18.60 -24.08
N ARG A 143 -2.15 18.79 -23.32
CA ARG A 143 -1.10 17.79 -23.13
C ARG A 143 -0.62 17.73 -21.68
N LEU A 144 -0.31 16.52 -21.21
CA LEU A 144 0.42 16.33 -19.96
C LEU A 144 1.88 16.76 -20.15
N ILE A 145 2.43 17.49 -19.19
CA ILE A 145 3.85 17.84 -19.21
C ILE A 145 4.71 16.58 -19.03
N THR A 146 5.92 16.59 -19.59
CA THR A 146 6.86 15.46 -19.53
C THR A 146 7.11 14.96 -18.10
N PRO A 147 7.37 15.83 -17.10
CA PRO A 147 7.56 15.38 -15.71
C PRO A 147 6.37 14.58 -15.14
N PHE A 148 5.14 14.92 -15.50
CA PHE A 148 3.96 14.21 -15.01
C PHE A 148 3.78 12.87 -15.71
N ARG A 149 4.05 12.81 -17.02
CA ARG A 149 4.03 11.56 -17.79
C ARG A 149 5.07 10.57 -17.28
N ASP A 150 6.28 11.05 -17.03
CA ASP A 150 7.37 10.20 -16.53
C ASP A 150 7.01 9.66 -15.15
N HIS A 151 6.50 10.52 -14.26
CA HIS A 151 6.03 10.09 -12.94
C HIS A 151 4.94 9.01 -13.02
N ILE A 152 3.93 9.17 -13.89
CA ILE A 152 2.90 8.14 -14.08
C ILE A 152 3.51 6.85 -14.60
N ARG A 153 4.41 6.92 -15.60
CA ARG A 153 5.11 5.76 -16.17
C ARG A 153 5.90 5.02 -15.09
N ASP A 154 6.58 5.74 -14.21
CA ASP A 154 7.38 5.16 -13.13
C ASP A 154 6.50 4.42 -12.12
N VAL A 155 5.36 5.02 -11.73
CA VAL A 155 4.40 4.37 -10.83
C VAL A 155 3.85 3.07 -11.44
N VAL A 156 3.38 3.09 -12.69
CA VAL A 156 2.74 1.92 -13.31
C VAL A 156 3.72 0.86 -13.82
N SER A 157 5.00 1.18 -13.94
CA SER A 157 6.06 0.23 -14.28
C SER A 157 6.61 -0.49 -13.05
N ARG A 158 6.70 0.19 -11.91
CA ARG A 158 7.28 -0.37 -10.68
C ARG A 158 6.31 -1.21 -9.86
N PHE A 159 5.04 -0.82 -9.82
CA PHE A 159 4.02 -1.49 -9.03
C PHE A 159 3.07 -2.25 -9.95
N LYS A 160 2.52 -3.37 -9.46
CA LYS A 160 1.46 -4.14 -10.14
C LYS A 160 0.10 -3.45 -9.92
N VAL A 161 0.06 -2.15 -10.21
CA VAL A 161 -1.11 -1.29 -10.02
C VAL A 161 -2.24 -1.76 -10.92
N ARG A 162 -3.41 -1.98 -10.33
CA ARG A 162 -4.68 -2.20 -11.02
C ARG A 162 -5.57 -0.96 -10.98
N LYS A 163 -5.30 -0.04 -10.05
CA LYS A 163 -6.06 1.18 -9.84
C LYS A 163 -5.15 2.39 -9.59
N LEU A 164 -5.31 3.44 -10.39
CA LEU A 164 -4.60 4.72 -10.24
C LEU A 164 -5.61 5.83 -9.95
N SER A 165 -5.49 6.45 -8.79
CA SER A 165 -6.33 7.57 -8.40
C SER A 165 -5.55 8.88 -8.50
N LEU A 166 -6.15 9.88 -9.16
CA LEU A 166 -5.63 11.24 -9.23
C LEU A 166 -6.11 12.02 -8.01
N VAL A 167 -5.17 12.46 -7.18
CA VAL A 167 -5.45 13.23 -5.96
C VAL A 167 -5.23 14.70 -6.23
N TRP A 168 -6.28 15.49 -6.04
CA TRP A 168 -6.30 16.92 -6.29
C TRP A 168 -5.86 17.72 -5.06
N GLY A 169 -5.43 18.96 -5.26
CA GLY A 169 -5.07 19.86 -4.16
C GLY A 169 -6.27 20.15 -3.25
N ASP A 170 -6.00 20.73 -2.07
CA ASP A 170 -7.07 21.18 -1.17
C ASP A 170 -8.02 22.13 -1.94
N PRO A 171 -9.32 21.80 -2.06
CA PRO A 171 -10.29 22.66 -2.74
C PRO A 171 -10.35 24.08 -2.16
N ALA A 172 -10.02 24.26 -0.88
CA ALA A 172 -9.97 25.56 -0.23
C ALA A 172 -8.77 26.41 -0.70
N LEU A 173 -7.71 25.77 -1.19
CA LEU A 173 -6.52 26.43 -1.73
C LEU A 173 -6.58 26.53 -3.27
N TYR A 174 -7.26 25.59 -3.92
CA TYR A 174 -7.34 25.47 -5.37
C TYR A 174 -8.74 24.99 -5.79
N SER A 175 -9.57 25.90 -6.30
CA SER A 175 -10.83 25.52 -6.97
C SER A 175 -10.53 25.09 -8.41
N GLU A 176 -9.91 23.93 -8.58
CA GLU A 176 -9.78 23.33 -9.91
C GLU A 176 -11.17 23.04 -10.45
N ALA A 177 -11.51 23.67 -11.58
CA ALA A 177 -12.81 23.47 -12.20
C ALA A 177 -12.96 22.01 -12.65
N GLN A 178 -14.17 21.47 -12.52
CA GLN A 178 -14.46 20.05 -12.74
C GLN A 178 -14.08 19.58 -14.15
N ASP A 179 -14.22 20.46 -15.13
CA ASP A 179 -13.79 20.28 -16.52
C ASP A 179 -12.28 20.04 -16.66
N VAL A 180 -11.47 20.73 -15.85
CA VAL A 180 -10.02 20.51 -15.80
C VAL A 180 -9.73 19.10 -15.26
N LYS A 181 -10.42 18.69 -14.19
CA LYS A 181 -10.24 17.36 -13.60
C LYS A 181 -10.57 16.23 -14.57
N GLU A 182 -11.67 16.38 -15.30
CA GLU A 182 -12.10 15.42 -16.33
C GLU A 182 -11.14 15.40 -17.52
N THR A 183 -10.65 16.57 -17.95
CA THR A 183 -9.68 16.67 -19.05
C THR A 183 -8.38 15.94 -18.70
N VAL A 184 -7.86 16.13 -17.49
CA VAL A 184 -6.65 15.43 -17.04
C VAL A 184 -6.87 13.93 -16.95
N LEU A 185 -7.99 13.52 -16.35
CA LEU A 185 -8.33 12.10 -16.24
C LEU A 185 -8.29 11.44 -17.62
N GLN A 186 -8.91 12.07 -18.61
CA GLN A 186 -8.92 11.60 -19.99
C GLN A 186 -7.51 11.54 -20.60
N LEU A 187 -6.69 12.59 -20.42
CA LEU A 187 -5.31 12.61 -20.91
C LEU A 187 -4.43 11.53 -20.26
N VAL A 188 -4.66 11.22 -18.99
CA VAL A 188 -3.96 10.14 -18.27
C VAL A 188 -4.37 8.78 -18.81
N ILE A 189 -5.67 8.56 -19.04
CA ILE A 189 -6.19 7.33 -19.64
C ILE A 189 -5.57 7.12 -21.02
N GLU A 190 -5.56 8.13 -21.88
CA GLU A 190 -4.95 8.06 -23.22
C GLU A 190 -3.46 7.75 -23.15
N PHE A 191 -2.74 8.37 -22.22
CA PHE A 191 -1.32 8.11 -22.01
C PHE A 191 -1.05 6.66 -21.55
N LEU A 192 -1.88 6.12 -20.65
CA LEU A 192 -1.77 4.74 -20.18
C LEU A 192 -2.12 3.73 -21.27
N GLN A 193 -3.12 4.02 -22.10
CA GLN A 193 -3.43 3.23 -23.29
C GLN A 193 -2.25 3.20 -24.26
N TRP A 194 -1.59 4.34 -24.47
CA TRP A 194 -0.37 4.41 -25.28
C TRP A 194 0.79 3.58 -24.70
N LEU A 195 0.88 3.47 -23.37
CA LEU A 195 1.82 2.58 -22.68
C LEU A 195 1.40 1.09 -22.68
N GLY A 196 0.24 0.75 -23.23
CA GLY A 196 -0.32 -0.61 -23.21
C GLY A 196 -0.90 -1.04 -21.86
N LYS A 197 -1.17 -0.10 -20.94
CA LYS A 197 -1.77 -0.32 -19.61
C LYS A 197 -3.28 -0.10 -19.66
N THR A 198 -3.99 -0.96 -20.39
CA THR A 198 -5.44 -0.82 -20.63
C THR A 198 -6.30 -1.50 -19.57
N ASP A 199 -5.72 -2.35 -18.73
CA ASP A 199 -6.36 -3.07 -17.63
C ASP A 199 -6.45 -2.24 -16.34
N LEU A 200 -5.87 -1.04 -16.34
CA LEU A 200 -5.76 -0.19 -15.18
C LEU A 200 -6.97 0.75 -15.06
N VAL A 201 -7.63 0.72 -13.91
CA VAL A 201 -8.74 1.62 -13.58
C VAL A 201 -8.19 2.97 -13.16
N VAL A 202 -8.59 4.05 -13.83
CA VAL A 202 -8.17 5.41 -13.49
C VAL A 202 -9.37 6.21 -12.99
N GLU A 203 -9.24 6.91 -11.87
CA GLU A 203 -10.32 7.73 -11.31
C GLU A 203 -9.79 9.01 -10.64
N ASN A 204 -10.69 9.96 -10.39
CA ASN A 204 -10.44 11.09 -9.51
C ASN A 204 -10.79 10.69 -8.07
N SER A 205 -9.88 10.98 -7.13
CA SER A 205 -10.10 10.81 -5.70
C SER A 205 -10.76 12.02 -5.05
#